data_AF-A0A1B6GSQ6-F1
#
_entry.id   AF-A0A1B6GSQ6-F1
#
_cell.length_a   1.000
_cell.length_b   1.000
_cell.length_c   1.000
_cell.angle_alpha   90.00
_cell.angle_beta   90.00
_cell.angle_gamma   90.00
#
_symmetry.space_group_name_H-M   'P 1'
#
loop_
_entity.id
_entity.type
_entity.pdbx_description
1 polymer ?
#
loop_
_entity_poly.entity_id
_entity_poly.type
_entity_poly.pdbx_seq_one_letter_code
_entity_poly.pdbx_strand_id
1 'polypeptide(L)'
;HRRHTGQRWMFWKRRRHLVTFLAFLGFFNVNILRSNFFYAINPMISTYNVTLGNGTVMEKTDFNWDFAEIFNILRAFYYGFGASQILGGWLGACLGGSRVYAVGVA
;
A
#
# COMPACT_ATOMS: atom_id res chain seq x y z
N HIS A 1 -30.83 -11.12 -44.65
CA HIS A 1 -30.63 -10.99 -43.18
C HIS A 1 -29.15 -11.19 -42.84
N ARG A 2 -28.36 -10.10 -42.71
CA ARG A 2 -26.94 -10.19 -42.27
C ARG A 2 -26.88 -10.09 -40.75
N ARG A 3 -26.29 -11.10 -40.09
CA ARG A 3 -26.04 -11.10 -38.65
C ARG A 3 -24.80 -10.25 -38.34
N HIS A 4 -24.96 -9.21 -37.53
CA HIS A 4 -23.86 -8.47 -36.92
C HIS A 4 -23.25 -9.29 -35.79
N THR A 5 -22.25 -10.12 -36.08
CA THR A 5 -21.41 -10.79 -35.07
C THR A 5 -19.97 -10.31 -35.22
N GLY A 6 -19.67 -9.11 -34.70
CA GLY A 6 -18.32 -8.53 -34.82
C GLY A 6 -17.83 -7.68 -33.64
N GLN A 7 -18.67 -7.35 -32.65
CA GLN A 7 -18.28 -6.36 -31.62
C GLN A 7 -17.90 -6.92 -30.24
N ARG A 8 -18.07 -8.22 -29.98
CA ARG A 8 -17.81 -8.80 -28.64
C ARG A 8 -16.32 -8.93 -28.27
N TRP A 9 -15.41 -8.91 -29.26
CA TRP A 9 -13.98 -9.18 -29.05
C TRP A 9 -13.15 -7.94 -28.71
N MET A 10 -13.58 -6.73 -29.09
CA MET A 10 -12.83 -5.48 -28.84
C MET A 10 -13.10 -4.91 -27.44
N PHE A 11 -14.26 -5.20 -26.85
CA PHE A 11 -14.61 -4.76 -25.49
C PHE A 11 -13.69 -5.35 -24.41
N TRP A 12 -13.32 -6.63 -24.56
CA TRP A 12 -12.36 -7.29 -23.68
C TRP A 12 -10.96 -6.72 -23.80
N LYS A 13 -10.56 -6.24 -24.99
CA LYS A 13 -9.24 -5.64 -25.22
C LYS A 13 -9.08 -4.29 -24.50
N ARG A 14 -10.10 -3.43 -24.54
CA ARG A 14 -10.12 -2.14 -23.80
C ARG A 14 -10.21 -2.33 -22.28
N ARG A 15 -10.99 -3.31 -21.81
CA ARG A 15 -11.07 -3.65 -20.38
C ARG A 15 -9.75 -4.21 -19.84
N ARG A 16 -9.02 -5.04 -20.60
CA ARG A 16 -7.71 -5.56 -20.19
C ARG A 16 -6.68 -4.46 -19.96
N HIS A 17 -6.59 -3.47 -20.86
CA HIS A 17 -5.68 -2.33 -20.66
C HIS A 17 -6.06 -1.49 -19.44
N LEU A 18 -7.36 -1.26 -19.20
CA LEU A 18 -7.83 -0.58 -18.00
C LEU A 18 -7.47 -1.36 -16.73
N VAL A 19 -7.68 -2.68 -16.69
CA VAL A 19 -7.34 -3.51 -15.52
C VAL A 19 -5.84 -3.53 -15.27
N THR A 20 -5.02 -3.66 -16.31
CA THR A 20 -3.55 -3.58 -16.17
C THR A 20 -3.11 -2.21 -15.67
N PHE A 21 -3.74 -1.13 -16.16
CA PHE A 21 -3.47 0.23 -15.69
C PHE A 21 -3.88 0.44 -14.23
N LEU A 22 -5.06 -0.06 -13.82
CA LEU A 22 -5.51 -0.01 -12.43
C LEU A 22 -4.62 -0.85 -11.51
N ALA A 23 -4.18 -2.02 -11.96
CA ALA A 23 -3.25 -2.86 -11.20
C ALA A 23 -1.89 -2.18 -11.03
N PHE A 24 -1.38 -1.54 -12.08
CA PHE A 24 -0.18 -0.71 -12.02
C PHE A 24 -0.35 0.47 -11.05
N LEU A 25 -1.48 1.17 -11.11
CA LEU A 25 -1.78 2.28 -10.20
C LEU A 25 -1.88 1.82 -8.75
N GLY A 26 -2.48 0.65 -8.49
CA GLY A 26 -2.54 0.05 -7.16
C GLY A 26 -1.15 -0.28 -6.62
N PHE A 27 -0.30 -0.89 -7.46
CA PHE A 27 1.09 -1.19 -7.08
C PHE A 27 1.88 0.09 -6.79
N PHE A 28 1.68 1.13 -7.60
CA PHE A 28 2.31 2.43 -7.39
C PHE A 28 1.88 3.08 -6.07
N ASN A 29 0.57 3.08 -5.77
CA ASN A 29 0.03 3.66 -4.55
C ASN A 29 0.57 3.00 -3.28
N VAL A 30 0.61 1.65 -3.25
CA VAL A 30 1.17 0.90 -2.10
C VAL A 30 2.65 1.21 -1.90
N ASN A 31 3.42 1.35 -2.98
CA ASN A 31 4.84 1.69 -2.87
C ASN A 31 5.06 3.11 -2.34
N ILE A 32 4.20 4.07 -2.70
CA ILE A 32 4.23 5.43 -2.12
C ILE A 32 3.91 5.40 -0.64
N LEU A 33 2.81 4.75 -0.23
CA LEU A 33 2.43 4.64 1.18
C LEU A 33 3.56 4.07 2.02
N ARG A 34 4.20 3.01 1.51
CA ARG A 34 5.35 2.37 2.15
C ARG A 34 6.50 3.37 2.35
N SER A 35 6.92 4.06 1.29
CA SER A 35 7.99 5.07 1.38
C SER A 35 7.64 6.22 2.33
N ASN A 36 6.39 6.68 2.33
CA ASN A 36 5.93 7.76 3.22
C ASN A 36 6.02 7.34 4.69
N PHE A 37 5.65 6.08 5.00
CA PHE A 37 5.77 5.55 6.35
C PHE A 37 7.23 5.47 6.81
N PHE A 38 8.14 4.99 5.95
CA PHE A 38 9.57 4.96 6.24
C PHE A 38 10.15 6.36 6.50
N TYR A 39 9.71 7.37 5.75
CA TYR A 39 10.15 8.75 5.96
C TYR A 39 9.59 9.35 7.25
N ALA A 40 8.34 9.04 7.59
CA ALA A 40 7.67 9.54 8.80
C ALA A 40 8.24 8.98 10.11
N ILE A 41 8.84 7.78 10.10
CA ILE A 41 9.51 7.22 11.28
C ILE A 41 10.70 8.09 11.72
N ASN A 42 11.47 8.65 10.77
CA ASN A 42 12.68 9.43 11.06
C ASN A 42 12.46 10.63 12.00
N PRO A 43 11.46 11.51 11.79
CA PRO A 43 11.16 12.58 12.75
C PRO A 43 10.53 12.08 14.05
N MET A 44 9.84 10.93 14.06
CA MET A 44 9.18 10.41 15.28
C MET A 44 10.18 9.90 16.33
N ILE A 45 11.35 9.45 15.87
CA ILE A 45 12.43 8.90 16.70
C ILE A 45 13.57 9.91 16.92
N SER A 46 13.54 11.03 16.21
CA SER A 46 14.61 12.02 16.28
C SER A 46 14.34 13.01 17.41
N THR A 47 15.28 13.08 18.35
CA THR A 47 15.34 14.15 19.35
C THR A 47 15.76 15.46 18.68
N TYR A 48 15.14 16.58 19.07
CA TYR A 48 15.53 17.90 18.59
C TYR A 48 15.96 18.81 19.73
N ASN A 49 16.96 19.65 19.45
CA ASN A 49 17.55 20.58 20.40
C ASN A 49 16.74 21.87 20.44
N VAL A 50 16.15 22.18 21.59
CA VAL A 50 15.44 23.44 21.83
C VAL A 50 16.32 24.34 22.66
N THR A 51 16.73 25.47 22.09
CA THR A 51 17.42 26.53 22.83
C THR A 51 16.39 27.31 23.64
N LEU A 52 16.45 27.18 24.97
CA LEU A 52 15.69 28.05 25.86
C LEU A 52 16.32 29.46 25.83
N GLY A 53 15.50 30.51 26.04
CA GLY A 53 15.95 31.91 26.04
C GLY A 53 17.07 32.26 27.03
N ASN A 54 17.49 31.30 27.86
CA ASN A 54 18.59 31.40 28.81
C ASN A 54 19.93 30.80 28.27
N GLY A 55 20.01 30.47 26.98
CA GLY A 55 21.22 29.94 26.32
C GLY A 55 21.50 28.45 26.55
N THR A 56 20.62 27.75 27.28
CA THR A 56 20.73 26.32 27.55
C THR A 56 20.03 25.52 26.45
N VAL A 57 20.74 24.55 25.87
CA VAL A 57 20.21 23.62 24.87
C VAL A 57 19.59 22.43 25.60
N MET A 58 18.28 22.23 25.46
CA MET A 58 17.58 21.06 25.99
C MET A 58 17.20 20.14 24.84
N GLU A 59 17.60 18.88 24.94
CA GLU A 59 17.11 17.81 24.07
C GLU A 59 15.65 17.53 24.43
N LYS A 60 14.74 17.86 23.51
CA LYS A 60 13.31 17.56 23.66
C LYS A 60 12.92 16.49 22.65
N THR A 61 12.25 15.48 23.16
CA THR A 61 11.60 14.45 22.35
C THR A 61 10.10 14.63 22.52
N ASP A 62 9.35 14.78 21.42
CA ASP A 62 7.89 14.94 21.49
C ASP A 62 7.21 13.64 21.93
N PHE A 63 7.78 12.48 21.58
CA PHE A 63 7.30 11.17 22.00
C PHE A 63 8.47 10.20 22.24
N ASN A 64 8.52 9.53 23.39
CA ASN A 64 9.57 8.58 23.75
C ASN A 64 9.31 7.19 23.14
N TRP A 65 9.25 7.10 21.79
CA TRP A 65 9.10 5.82 21.10
C TRP A 65 10.42 5.06 21.07
N ASP A 66 10.37 3.76 21.39
CA ASP A 66 11.50 2.87 21.18
C ASP A 66 11.56 2.43 19.70
N PHE A 67 12.75 2.52 19.10
CA PHE A 67 13.02 2.06 17.74
C PHE A 67 12.66 0.58 17.56
N ALA A 68 12.87 -0.25 18.59
CA ALA A 68 12.57 -1.67 18.54
C ALA A 68 11.07 -1.93 18.39
N GLU A 69 10.23 -1.14 19.07
CA GLU A 69 8.77 -1.26 19.00
C GLU A 69 8.25 -0.88 17.59
N ILE A 70 8.72 0.24 17.05
CA ILE A 70 8.37 0.68 15.68
C ILE A 70 8.79 -0.36 14.65
N PHE A 71 10.00 -0.89 14.77
CA PHE A 71 10.52 -1.90 13.86
C PHE A 71 9.72 -3.21 13.93
N ASN A 72 9.25 -3.59 15.12
CA ASN A 72 8.42 -4.77 15.29
C ASN A 72 7.05 -4.61 14.60
N ILE A 73 6.41 -3.45 14.74
CA ILE A 73 5.16 -3.13 14.04
C ILE A 73 5.36 -3.15 12.52
N LEU A 74 6.44 -2.53 12.03
CA LEU A 74 6.77 -2.51 10.61
C LEU A 74 7.00 -3.92 10.05
N ARG A 75 7.67 -4.80 10.81
CA ARG A 75 7.86 -6.21 10.42
C ARG A 75 6.54 -6.94 10.36
N ALA A 76 5.67 -6.79 11.37
CA ALA A 76 4.34 -7.40 11.37
C ALA A 76 3.52 -6.97 10.15
N PHE A 77 3.57 -5.67 9.80
CA PHE A 77 2.94 -5.15 8.59
C PHE A 77 3.49 -5.78 7.31
N TYR A 78 4.82 -5.93 7.21
CA TYR A 78 5.46 -6.54 6.03
C TYR A 78 5.08 -8.02 5.85
N TYR A 79 5.12 -8.80 6.93
CA TYR A 79 4.70 -10.21 6.88
C TYR A 79 3.21 -10.36 6.57
N GLY A 80 2.35 -9.52 7.18
CA GLY A 80 0.91 -9.51 6.91
C GLY A 80 0.58 -9.14 5.46
N PHE A 81 1.28 -8.15 4.90
CA PHE A 81 1.14 -7.78 3.50
C PHE A 81 1.54 -8.92 2.56
N GLY A 82 2.70 -9.54 2.80
CA GLY A 82 3.17 -10.68 1.99
C GLY A 82 2.19 -11.85 2.01
N ALA A 83 1.70 -12.24 3.19
CA ALA A 83 0.71 -13.29 3.33
C ALA A 83 -0.62 -12.95 2.61
N SER A 84 -1.07 -11.70 2.72
CA SER A 84 -2.30 -11.23 2.07
C SER A 84 -2.20 -11.19 0.55
N GLN A 85 -1.04 -10.84 -0.01
CA GLN A 85 -0.82 -10.88 -1.47
C GLN A 85 -0.82 -12.31 -2.02
N ILE A 86 -0.23 -13.26 -1.29
CA ILE A 86 -0.25 -14.69 -1.68
C ILE A 86 -1.70 -15.22 -1.65
N LEU A 87 -2.44 -14.92 -0.58
CA LEU A 87 -3.85 -15.30 -0.47
C LEU A 87 -4.70 -14.61 -1.54
N GLY A 88 -4.47 -13.32 -1.81
CA GLY A 88 -5.17 -12.57 -2.86
C GLY A 88 -4.90 -13.10 -4.26
N GLY A 89 -3.66 -13.50 -4.54
CA GLY A 89 -3.27 -14.15 -5.80
C GLY A 89 -3.90 -15.54 -5.97
N TRP A 90 -3.91 -16.34 -4.90
CA TRP A 90 -4.55 -17.65 -4.88
C TRP A 90 -6.07 -17.56 -5.07
N LEU A 91 -6.75 -16.66 -4.34
CA LEU A 91 -8.18 -16.41 -4.49
C LEU A 91 -8.50 -15.88 -5.89
N GLY A 92 -7.69 -14.95 -6.41
CA GLY A 92 -7.83 -14.40 -7.76
C GLY A 92 -7.72 -15.46 -8.86
N ALA A 93 -6.88 -16.49 -8.66
CA ALA A 93 -6.71 -17.62 -9.58
C ALA A 93 -7.86 -18.65 -9.46
N CYS A 94 -8.33 -18.96 -8.25
CA CYS A 94 -9.35 -19.98 -8.02
C CYS A 94 -10.78 -19.54 -8.39
N LEU A 95 -11.13 -18.27 -8.19
CA LEU A 95 -12.53 -17.80 -8.29
C LEU A 95 -12.82 -16.95 -9.54
N GLY A 96 -11.79 -16.68 -10.35
CA GLY A 96 -11.83 -15.70 -11.44
C GLY A 96 -11.99 -14.29 -10.87
N GLY A 97 -11.00 -13.42 -11.09
CA GLY A 97 -10.89 -12.10 -10.43
C GLY A 97 -12.16 -11.22 -10.40
N SER A 98 -13.15 -11.47 -11.25
CA SER A 98 -14.46 -10.79 -11.23
C SER A 98 -15.33 -11.10 -10.00
N ARG A 99 -15.26 -12.29 -9.37
CA ARG A 99 -16.08 -12.63 -8.19
C ARG A 99 -15.38 -12.29 -6.87
N VAL A 100 -14.05 -12.43 -6.81
CA VAL A 100 -13.26 -12.08 -5.62
C VAL A 100 -13.22 -10.57 -5.39
N TYR A 101 -13.14 -9.79 -6.47
CA TYR A 101 -13.18 -8.32 -6.37
C TYR A 101 -14.55 -7.80 -5.90
N ALA A 102 -15.64 -8.52 -6.20
CA ALA A 102 -16.98 -8.16 -5.73
C ALA A 102 -17.20 -8.51 -4.25
N VAL A 103 -16.60 -9.58 -3.74
CA VAL A 103 -16.72 -9.99 -2.33
C VAL A 103 -15.72 -9.27 -1.43
N GLY A 104 -14.52 -8.94 -1.93
CA GLY A 104 -13.51 -8.22 -1.14
C GLY A 104 -13.73 -6.71 -1.00
N VAL A 105 -14.65 -6.14 -1.77
CA VAL A 105 -15.05 -4.71 -1.70
C VAL A 105 -16.40 -4.52 -0.98
N ALA A 106 -17.14 -5.61 -0.74
CA ALA A 106 -18.42 -5.60 -0.02
C ALA A 106 -18.24 -5.65 1.50
#